data_AF-V9LKI0-F1
#
_entry.id   AF-V9LKI0-F1
#
_cell.length_a   1.000
_cell.length_b   1.000
_cell.length_c   1.000
_cell.angle_alpha   90.00
_cell.angle_beta   90.00
_cell.angle_gamma   90.00
#
_symmetry.space_group_name_H-M   'P 1'
#
loop_
_entity.id
_entity.type
_entity.pdbx_description
1 polymer ?
#
loop_
_entity_poly.entity_id
_entity_poly.type
_entity_poly.pdbx_seq_one_letter_code
_entity_poly.pdbx_strand_id
1 'polypeptide(L)'
;PDNRRIFDFKTFQILNLNFNDSGVYICAAVHKGKIAGNGTGTSLTVHVPPTPLKIFPRDSERDSSKSLTLVCETAEFYPEDVTLTWNKDSNEVKTGIHFTKEKNSNGLYKVSSSMEETESVQRG
;
A
#
# COMPACT_ATOMS: atom_id res chain seq x y z
N PRO A 1 25.60 3.23 -0.39
CA PRO A 1 26.37 2.22 0.38
C PRO A 1 25.51 0.96 0.55
N ASP A 2 26.05 -0.20 0.24
CA ASP A 2 25.34 -1.47 0.42
C ASP A 2 24.99 -1.65 1.92
N ASN A 3 23.71 -1.82 2.23
CA ASN A 3 23.20 -1.99 3.58
C ASN A 3 23.20 -3.46 4.03
N ARG A 4 23.65 -4.36 3.15
CA ARG A 4 23.69 -5.81 3.34
C ARG A 4 25.09 -6.23 3.77
N ARG A 5 25.18 -7.08 4.77
CA ARG A 5 26.44 -7.56 5.34
C ARG A 5 26.37 -9.05 5.64
N ILE A 6 27.48 -9.74 5.36
CA ILE A 6 27.67 -11.13 5.77
C ILE A 6 28.75 -11.16 6.85
N PHE A 7 28.43 -11.73 8.00
CA PHE A 7 29.33 -11.94 9.13
C PHE A 7 29.62 -13.43 9.30
N ASP A 8 30.90 -13.76 9.53
CA ASP A 8 31.41 -15.11 9.78
C ASP A 8 30.97 -16.17 8.75
N PHE A 9 30.68 -15.74 7.51
CA PHE A 9 30.16 -16.57 6.42
C PHE A 9 28.86 -17.33 6.74
N LYS A 10 28.16 -16.94 7.81
CA LYS A 10 26.98 -17.66 8.33
C LYS A 10 25.79 -16.74 8.60
N THR A 11 26.06 -15.50 8.96
CA THR A 11 25.03 -14.54 9.36
C THR A 11 24.88 -13.48 8.29
N PHE A 12 23.67 -13.31 7.79
CA PHE A 12 23.32 -12.22 6.88
C PHE A 12 22.52 -11.16 7.63
N GLN A 13 22.96 -9.91 7.56
CA GLN A 13 22.33 -8.77 8.22
C GLN A 13 22.04 -7.68 7.19
N ILE A 14 20.83 -7.12 7.25
CA ILE A 14 20.44 -5.92 6.50
C ILE A 14 20.24 -4.80 7.52
N LEU A 15 20.98 -3.71 7.38
CA LEU A 15 20.85 -2.52 8.22
C LEU A 15 19.95 -1.50 7.52
N ASN A 16 19.28 -0.62 8.27
CA ASN A 16 18.45 0.46 7.69
C ASN A 16 17.51 -0.06 6.59
N LEU A 17 16.65 -1.02 6.96
CA LEU A 17 15.73 -1.68 6.02
C LEU A 17 14.96 -0.66 5.20
N ASN A 18 14.89 -0.91 3.89
CA ASN A 18 14.02 -0.19 2.98
C ASN A 18 13.13 -1.18 2.22
N PHE A 19 12.03 -0.71 1.63
CA PHE A 19 11.07 -1.61 0.97
C PHE A 19 11.66 -2.37 -0.22
N ASN A 20 12.72 -1.87 -0.87
CA ASN A 20 13.43 -2.58 -1.94
C ASN A 20 14.29 -3.74 -1.42
N ASP A 21 14.43 -3.90 -0.10
CA ASP A 21 15.02 -5.10 0.50
C ASP A 21 14.00 -6.25 0.60
N SER A 22 12.74 -6.03 0.26
CA SER A 22 11.77 -7.13 0.14
C SER A 22 12.20 -8.10 -0.95
N GLY A 23 12.15 -9.40 -0.67
CA GLY A 23 12.56 -10.42 -1.62
C GLY A 23 12.85 -11.76 -0.97
N VAL A 24 13.26 -12.72 -1.79
CA VAL A 24 13.66 -14.05 -1.32
C VAL A 24 15.18 -14.10 -1.18
N TYR A 25 15.65 -14.38 0.03
CA TYR A 25 17.07 -14.51 0.35
C TYR A 25 17.44 -15.97 0.46
N ILE A 26 18.52 -16.39 -0.21
CA ILE A 26 18.97 -17.78 -0.25
C ILE A 26 20.42 -17.85 0.23
N CYS A 27 20.70 -18.82 1.10
CA CYS A 27 22.07 -19.16 1.49
C CYS A 27 22.66 -20.14 0.48
N ALA A 28 23.84 -19.85 -0.06
CA ALA A 28 24.57 -20.72 -0.97
C ALA A 28 25.90 -21.16 -0.33
N ALA A 29 26.12 -22.47 -0.23
CA ALA A 29 27.39 -23.03 0.21
C ALA A 29 28.33 -23.14 -1.00
N VAL A 30 29.53 -22.58 -0.90
CA VAL A 30 30.52 -22.57 -2.00
C VAL A 30 31.75 -23.39 -1.58
N HIS A 31 32.13 -24.36 -2.43
CA HIS A 31 33.34 -25.17 -2.26
C HIS A 31 34.22 -25.06 -3.51
N LYS A 32 35.48 -24.66 -3.34
CA LYS A 32 36.45 -24.48 -4.44
C LYS A 32 35.91 -23.59 -5.59
N GLY A 33 35.20 -22.52 -5.23
CA GLY A 33 34.61 -21.57 -6.19
C GLY A 33 33.36 -22.08 -6.92
N LYS A 34 32.84 -23.26 -6.56
CA LYS A 34 31.59 -23.81 -7.11
C LYS A 34 30.51 -23.86 -6.04
N ILE A 35 29.26 -23.55 -6.41
CA ILE A 35 28.12 -23.74 -5.52
C ILE A 35 27.97 -25.25 -5.26
N ALA A 36 28.12 -25.64 -4.00
CA ALA A 36 27.96 -27.00 -3.52
C ALA A 36 26.50 -27.30 -3.12
N GLY A 37 25.73 -26.28 -2.81
CA GLY A 37 24.30 -26.40 -2.50
C GLY A 37 23.66 -25.06 -2.12
N ASN A 38 22.33 -25.02 -2.16
CA ASN A 38 21.53 -23.87 -1.76
C ASN A 38 20.58 -24.28 -0.62
N GLY A 39 20.32 -23.35 0.29
CA GLY A 39 19.25 -23.48 1.28
C GLY A 39 17.87 -23.27 0.63
N THR A 40 16.81 -23.51 1.42
CA THR A 40 15.41 -23.38 0.98
C THR A 40 14.97 -21.93 0.75
N GLY A 41 15.75 -20.97 1.25
CA GLY A 41 15.46 -19.54 1.16
C GLY A 41 14.55 -19.03 2.28
N THR A 42 14.43 -17.71 2.37
CA THR A 42 13.57 -16.99 3.33
C THR A 42 12.96 -15.79 2.62
N SER A 43 11.64 -15.62 2.73
CA SER A 43 10.94 -14.46 2.20
C SER A 43 10.95 -13.32 3.22
N LEU A 44 11.46 -12.17 2.81
CA LEU A 44 11.39 -10.93 3.58
C LEU A 44 10.41 -9.98 2.89
N THR A 45 9.39 -9.55 3.63
CA THR A 45 8.50 -8.46 3.21
C THR A 45 8.70 -7.29 4.16
N VAL A 46 9.16 -6.17 3.62
CA VAL A 46 9.30 -4.92 4.37
C VAL A 46 8.02 -4.11 4.16
N HIS A 47 7.45 -3.59 5.24
CA HIS A 47 6.24 -2.78 5.19
C HIS A 47 6.57 -1.30 5.43
N VAL A 48 5.92 -0.41 4.68
CA VAL A 48 5.96 1.04 4.88
C VAL A 48 4.56 1.51 5.24
N PRO A 49 4.36 2.13 6.41
CA PRO A 49 3.05 2.59 6.83
C PRO A 49 2.57 3.73 5.92
N PRO A 50 1.27 3.79 5.62
CA PRO A 50 0.69 4.89 4.87
C PRO A 50 0.80 6.23 5.58
N THR A 51 0.78 7.32 4.81
CA THR A 51 0.52 8.65 5.35
C THR A 51 -0.86 8.69 6.02
N PRO A 52 -1.07 9.56 7.03
CA PRO A 52 -2.38 9.74 7.64
C PRO A 52 -3.49 9.92 6.60
N LEU A 53 -4.56 9.15 6.76
CA LEU A 53 -5.74 9.19 5.89
C LEU A 53 -6.34 10.60 5.88
N LYS A 54 -6.71 11.10 4.70
CA LYS A 54 -7.38 12.39 4.56
C LYS A 54 -8.72 12.20 3.89
N ILE A 55 -9.77 12.78 4.48
CA ILE A 55 -11.12 12.78 3.92
C ILE A 55 -11.56 14.23 3.73
N PHE A 56 -12.06 14.58 2.55
CA PHE A 56 -12.51 15.93 2.24
C PHE A 56 -13.64 15.93 1.21
N PRO A 57 -14.54 16.93 1.24
CA PRO A 57 -15.58 17.09 0.23
C PRO A 57 -15.00 17.59 -1.09
N ARG A 58 -15.58 17.14 -2.20
CA ARG A 58 -15.35 17.67 -3.55
C ARG A 58 -16.68 18.20 -4.05
N ASP A 59 -16.78 19.51 -4.24
CA ASP A 59 -18.01 20.13 -4.75
C ASP A 59 -18.24 19.69 -6.20
N SER A 60 -19.44 19.21 -6.49
CA SER A 60 -19.89 18.97 -7.85
C SER A 60 -20.47 20.28 -8.40
N GLU A 61 -19.73 21.01 -9.24
CA GLU A 61 -20.21 22.26 -9.88
C GLU A 61 -21.35 22.03 -10.90
N ARG A 62 -22.03 20.88 -10.91
CA ARG A 62 -23.08 20.57 -11.88
C ARG A 62 -24.47 20.64 -11.25
N ASP A 63 -25.06 21.82 -11.42
CA ASP A 63 -26.47 22.05 -11.76
C ASP A 63 -27.55 21.21 -11.04
N SER A 64 -28.27 21.86 -10.13
CA SER A 64 -29.63 21.53 -9.64
C SER A 64 -29.89 20.21 -8.89
N SER A 65 -28.94 19.27 -8.82
CA SER A 65 -29.00 18.12 -7.89
C SER A 65 -27.81 18.17 -6.94
N LYS A 66 -28.04 18.48 -5.65
CA LYS A 66 -27.00 18.52 -4.62
C LYS A 66 -26.48 17.10 -4.33
N SER A 67 -25.57 16.58 -5.15
CA SER A 67 -24.81 15.37 -4.82
C SER A 67 -23.48 15.79 -4.18
N LEU A 68 -23.25 15.36 -2.94
CA LEU A 68 -21.99 15.58 -2.23
C LEU A 68 -21.05 14.42 -2.57
N THR A 69 -19.85 14.72 -3.08
CA THR A 69 -18.81 13.69 -3.25
C THR A 69 -17.79 13.83 -2.13
N LEU A 70 -17.57 12.75 -1.37
CA LEU A 70 -16.46 12.67 -0.42
C LEU A 70 -15.29 11.95 -1.09
N VAL A 71 -14.07 12.45 -0.85
CA VAL A 71 -12.82 11.84 -1.32
C VAL A 71 -11.98 11.44 -0.12
N CYS A 72 -11.39 10.25 -0.18
CA CYS A 72 -10.55 9.64 0.85
C CYS A 72 -9.21 9.25 0.22
N GLU A 73 -8.10 9.78 0.73
CA GLU A 73 -6.77 9.54 0.17
C GLU A 73 -5.73 9.12 1.21
N THR A 74 -4.83 8.23 0.81
CA THR A 74 -3.60 7.92 1.52
C THR A 74 -2.48 7.54 0.54
N ALA A 75 -1.21 7.74 0.95
CA ALA A 75 -0.05 7.64 0.09
C ALA A 75 1.18 7.06 0.81
N GLU A 76 2.26 6.89 0.04
CA GLU A 76 3.60 6.51 0.48
C GLU A 76 3.67 5.18 1.26
N PHE A 77 2.83 4.20 0.91
CA PHE A 77 2.81 2.88 1.57
C PHE A 77 3.35 1.76 0.68
N TYR A 78 3.71 0.64 1.33
CA TYR A 78 4.13 -0.60 0.68
C TYR A 78 3.87 -1.79 1.62
N PRO A 79 3.47 -2.99 1.14
CA PRO A 79 3.18 -3.37 -0.25
C PRO A 79 1.86 -2.78 -0.75
N GLU A 80 1.37 -3.23 -1.90
CA GLU A 80 0.18 -2.67 -2.56
C GLU A 80 -1.16 -2.97 -1.88
N ASP A 81 -1.15 -3.89 -0.92
CA ASP A 81 -2.35 -4.41 -0.27
C ASP A 81 -2.92 -3.37 0.70
N VAL A 82 -3.98 -2.69 0.26
CA VAL A 82 -4.75 -1.75 1.06
C VAL A 82 -6.23 -1.84 0.69
N THR A 83 -7.08 -1.66 1.68
CA THR A 83 -8.54 -1.59 1.53
C THR A 83 -9.03 -0.29 2.14
N LEU A 84 -9.83 0.46 1.40
CA LEU A 84 -10.56 1.62 1.90
C LEU A 84 -12.04 1.26 2.00
N THR A 85 -12.63 1.47 3.17
CA THR A 85 -14.04 1.15 3.45
C THR A 85 -14.77 2.42 3.87
N TRP A 86 -15.91 2.67 3.25
CA TRP A 86 -16.80 3.78 3.60
C TRP A 86 -17.88 3.28 4.54
N ASN A 87 -18.07 3.98 5.67
CA ASN A 87 -19.12 3.67 6.63
C ASN A 87 -19.95 4.93 6.88
N LYS A 88 -21.29 4.79 6.83
CA LYS A 88 -22.26 5.82 7.23
C LYS A 88 -23.11 5.27 8.35
N ASP A 89 -23.12 5.94 9.50
CA ASP A 89 -23.87 5.52 10.69
C ASP A 89 -23.63 4.05 11.08
N SER A 90 -22.37 3.60 10.99
CA SER A 90 -21.92 2.21 11.21
C SER A 90 -22.33 1.18 10.16
N ASN A 91 -22.97 1.60 9.06
CA ASN A 91 -23.29 0.74 7.94
C ASN A 91 -22.28 0.93 6.80
N GLU A 92 -21.74 -0.17 6.29
CA GLU A 92 -20.81 -0.16 5.17
C GLU A 92 -21.54 0.27 3.88
N VAL A 93 -21.02 1.31 3.25
CA VAL A 93 -21.47 1.76 1.93
C VAL A 93 -20.71 0.96 0.88
N LYS A 94 -21.44 0.39 -0.09
CA LYS A 94 -20.86 -0.46 -1.17
C LYS A 94 -21.13 0.06 -2.58
N THR A 95 -22.00 1.05 -2.71
CA THR A 95 -22.48 1.61 -3.99
C THR A 95 -21.95 3.04 -4.18
N GLY A 96 -21.79 3.48 -5.42
CA GLY A 96 -21.30 4.84 -5.71
C GLY A 96 -19.86 5.09 -5.26
N ILE A 97 -19.07 4.01 -5.10
CA ILE A 97 -17.66 4.08 -4.72
C ILE A 97 -16.79 3.95 -5.96
N HIS A 98 -15.88 4.91 -6.13
CA HIS A 98 -14.79 4.83 -7.07
C HIS A 98 -13.47 4.62 -6.29
N PHE A 99 -12.53 3.87 -6.87
CA PHE A 99 -11.25 3.59 -6.26
C PHE A 99 -10.15 3.65 -7.31
N THR A 100 -9.05 4.30 -6.95
CA THR A 100 -7.85 4.44 -7.79
C THR A 100 -6.63 4.06 -6.97
N LYS A 101 -5.67 3.43 -7.65
CA LYS A 101 -4.38 3.04 -7.10
C LYS A 101 -3.28 3.41 -8.09
N GLU A 102 -2.25 4.06 -7.58
CA GLU A 102 -1.11 4.51 -8.35
C GLU A 102 0.18 4.15 -7.64
N LYS A 103 1.26 3.95 -8.40
CA LYS A 103 2.60 3.72 -7.88
C LYS A 103 3.50 4.87 -8.29
N ASN A 104 4.13 5.53 -7.34
CA ASN A 104 5.02 6.65 -7.61
C ASN A 104 6.38 6.16 -8.16
N SER A 105 7.22 7.09 -8.63
CA SER A 105 8.56 6.78 -9.16
C SER A 105 9.49 6.13 -8.15
N ASN A 106 9.23 6.32 -6.85
CA ASN A 106 9.99 5.68 -5.78
C ASN A 106 9.52 4.24 -5.53
N GLY A 107 8.41 3.81 -6.12
CA GLY A 107 7.85 2.47 -5.94
C GLY A 107 6.91 2.31 -4.75
N LEU A 108 6.51 3.42 -4.12
CA LEU A 108 5.48 3.46 -3.07
C LEU A 108 4.10 3.70 -3.69
N TYR A 109 3.06 3.24 -3.02
CA TYR A 109 1.68 3.29 -3.50
C TYR A 109 0.92 4.50 -2.96
N LYS A 110 -0.01 5.01 -3.77
CA LYS A 110 -1.05 5.98 -3.42
C LYS A 110 -2.40 5.41 -3.80
N VAL A 111 -3.40 5.61 -2.94
CA VAL A 111 -4.80 5.28 -3.25
C VAL A 111 -5.71 6.46 -2.97
N SER A 112 -6.75 6.58 -3.80
CA SER A 112 -7.83 7.54 -3.62
C SER A 112 -9.16 6.84 -3.88
N SER A 113 -10.11 7.01 -2.96
CA SER A 113 -11.48 6.53 -3.12
C SER A 113 -12.46 7.69 -3.00
N SER A 114 -13.49 7.71 -3.84
CA SER A 114 -14.57 8.68 -3.74
C SER A 114 -15.91 8.00 -3.56
N MET A 115 -16.78 8.61 -2.75
CA MET A 115 -18.15 8.17 -2.51
C MET A 115 -19.11 9.30 -2.87
N GLU A 116 -20.10 9.00 -3.72
CA GLU A 116 -21.19 9.92 -4.04
C GLU A 116 -22.34 9.73 -3.05
N GLU A 117 -22.72 10.81 -2.38
CA GLU A 117 -23.91 10.88 -1.55
C GLU A 117 -25.06 11.51 -2.35
N THR A 118 -26.07 10.69 -2.66
CA THR A 118 -27.35 11.17 -3.14
C THR A 118 -28.23 11.49 -1.92
N GLU A 119 -28.67 12.75 -1.76
CA GLU A 119 -29.73 13.06 -0.79
C GLU A 119 -30.93 12.14 -1.06
N SER A 120 -31.38 11.41 -0.04
CA SER A 120 -32.65 10.69 -0.11
C SER A 120 -33.77 11.72 -0.20
N VAL A 121 -34.41 11.84 -1.35
CA VAL A 121 -35.63 12.64 -1.52
C VAL A 121 -36.74 12.02 -0.68
N GLN A 122 -36.91 12.51 0.56
CA GLN A 122 -38.18 12.31 1.28
C GLN A 122 -39.21 13.25 0.64
N ARG A 123 -39.98 12.74 -0.32
CA ARG A 123 -41.27 13.34 -0.66
C ARG A 123 -42.19 13.10 0.54
N GLY A 124 -42.57 14.18 1.21
CA GLY A 124 -43.67 14.21 2.18
C GLY A 124 -45.02 13.99 1.54
#